data_AF-A0AAT9LKJ1-F1
#
_entry.id   AF-A0AAT9LKJ1-F1
#
_cell.length_a   1.000
_cell.length_b   1.000
_cell.length_c   1.000
_cell.angle_alpha   90.00
_cell.angle_beta   90.00
_cell.angle_gamma   90.00
#
_symmetry.space_group_name_H-M   'P 1'
#
loop_
_entity.id
_entity.type
_entity.pdbx_description
1 polymer ?
#
loop_
_entity_poly.entity_id
_entity_poly.type
_entity_poly.pdbx_seq_one_letter_code
_entity_poly.pdbx_strand_id
1 'polypeptide(L)'
;MAPENGVEYASDSDRRESSPVFVLVRLRRGVVGESQRTTHLVDVTAVDRGFSWIKALCGERMVVGETDLLTDLTGMPCESCLIRASAGTTPSRPGGDRFDGLHSLSA
;
A
#
# COMPACT_ATOMS: atom_id res chain seq x y z
N MET A 1 -30.82 32.50 23.86
CA MET A 1 -29.40 32.51 23.49
C MET A 1 -28.87 31.09 23.64
N ALA A 2 -28.77 30.39 22.52
CA ALA A 2 -28.16 29.06 22.40
C ALA A 2 -27.02 29.18 21.39
N PRO A 3 -25.91 28.42 21.55
CA PRO A 3 -24.74 28.60 20.73
C PRO A 3 -24.99 28.18 19.27
N GLU A 4 -24.63 29.08 18.38
CA GLU A 4 -24.40 28.88 16.95
C GLU A 4 -23.29 27.84 16.71
N ASN A 5 -23.63 26.57 16.83
CA ASN A 5 -22.71 25.50 16.44
C ASN A 5 -22.68 25.42 14.91
N GLY A 6 -21.75 26.17 14.34
CA GLY A 6 -21.26 25.98 12.99
C GLY A 6 -20.75 24.56 12.84
N VAL A 7 -21.46 23.78 12.04
CA VAL A 7 -20.90 22.58 11.42
C VAL A 7 -20.73 22.94 9.95
N GLU A 8 -19.54 23.42 9.61
CA GLU A 8 -19.11 23.53 8.22
C GLU A 8 -18.99 22.11 7.66
N TYR A 9 -20.01 21.68 6.93
CA TYR A 9 -19.92 20.52 6.05
C TYR A 9 -19.19 20.95 4.77
N ALA A 10 -17.87 21.11 4.84
CA ALA A 10 -17.02 21.33 3.67
C ALA A 10 -16.52 19.99 3.12
N SER A 11 -17.41 19.33 2.39
CA SER A 11 -17.18 18.53 1.18
C SER A 11 -15.95 17.62 1.11
N ASP A 12 -16.16 16.33 1.41
CA ASP A 12 -15.29 15.20 1.06
C ASP A 12 -15.21 14.94 -0.47
N SER A 13 -15.63 15.90 -1.30
CA SER A 13 -15.90 15.74 -2.73
C SER A 13 -14.66 15.84 -3.62
N ASP A 14 -13.47 16.05 -3.04
CA ASP A 14 -12.18 16.08 -3.75
C ASP A 14 -11.24 14.93 -3.36
N ARG A 15 -11.72 13.92 -2.62
CA ARG A 15 -11.04 12.61 -2.63
C ARG A 15 -11.34 11.97 -3.98
N ARG A 16 -10.70 12.50 -5.02
CA ARG A 16 -10.59 11.87 -6.33
C ARG A 16 -10.28 10.40 -6.04
N GLU A 17 -11.22 9.52 -6.36
CA GLU A 17 -11.02 8.07 -6.36
C GLU A 17 -9.85 7.82 -7.31
N SER A 18 -8.64 7.92 -6.77
CA SER A 18 -7.43 7.70 -7.52
C SER A 18 -7.38 6.21 -7.68
N SER A 19 -7.74 5.73 -8.87
CA SER A 19 -7.53 4.34 -9.21
C SER A 19 -6.06 4.00 -8.90
N PRO A 20 -5.81 2.89 -8.20
CA PRO A 20 -4.45 2.54 -7.82
C PRO A 20 -3.60 2.40 -9.07
N VAL A 21 -2.41 3.01 -9.04
CA VAL A 21 -1.45 2.92 -10.12
C VAL A 21 -0.37 1.95 -9.67
N PHE A 22 -0.25 0.83 -10.36
CA PHE A 22 0.73 -0.19 -10.03
C PHE A 22 1.97 -0.08 -10.91
N VAL A 23 3.14 -0.29 -10.30
CA VAL A 23 4.41 -0.47 -11.00
C VAL A 23 5.02 -1.83 -10.68
N LEU A 24 5.76 -2.38 -11.64
CA LEU A 24 6.47 -3.64 -11.52
C LEU A 24 7.89 -3.38 -11.03
N VAL A 25 8.28 -4.01 -9.93
CA VAL A 25 9.63 -3.89 -9.37
C VAL A 25 10.22 -5.26 -9.07
N ARG A 26 11.54 -5.35 -9.04
CA ARG A 26 12.26 -6.52 -8.53
C ARG A 26 13.54 -6.10 -7.83
N LEU A 27 14.10 -6.96 -6.99
CA LEU A 27 15.42 -6.72 -6.42
C LEU A 27 16.53 -6.87 -7.50
N ARG A 28 17.54 -6.00 -7.39
CA ARG A 28 18.74 -6.02 -8.24
C ARG A 28 19.49 -7.35 -8.07
N ARG A 29 20.22 -7.74 -9.12
CA ARG A 29 21.14 -8.88 -9.04
C ARG A 29 22.15 -8.66 -7.92
N GLY A 30 22.37 -9.68 -7.09
CA GLY A 30 23.28 -9.62 -5.96
C GLY A 30 22.64 -9.21 -4.62
N VAL A 31 21.35 -8.83 -4.59
CA VAL A 31 20.61 -8.54 -3.35
C VAL A 31 19.89 -9.80 -2.83
N VAL A 32 19.39 -10.64 -3.74
CA VAL A 32 18.80 -11.96 -3.44
C VAL A 32 19.37 -13.02 -4.38
N GLY A 33 19.32 -14.29 -3.96
CA GLY A 33 19.67 -15.41 -4.84
C GLY A 33 18.78 -15.43 -6.10
N GLU A 34 19.30 -15.90 -7.24
CA GLU A 34 18.59 -15.83 -8.52
C GLU A 34 17.19 -16.49 -8.49
N SER A 35 16.98 -17.50 -7.65
CA SER A 35 15.68 -18.17 -7.44
C SER A 35 14.61 -17.30 -6.77
N GLN A 36 15.00 -16.16 -6.18
CA GLN A 36 14.11 -15.22 -5.50
C GLN A 36 13.92 -13.92 -6.27
N ARG A 37 14.38 -13.86 -7.54
CA ARG A 37 14.19 -12.69 -8.42
C ARG A 37 12.77 -12.67 -9.00
N THR A 38 11.84 -12.55 -8.07
CA THR A 38 10.42 -12.46 -8.33
C THR A 38 10.06 -11.00 -8.61
N THR A 39 9.11 -10.79 -9.51
CA THR A 39 8.57 -9.47 -9.82
C THR A 39 7.40 -9.15 -8.87
N HIS A 40 7.46 -7.99 -8.21
CA HIS A 40 6.48 -7.49 -7.26
C HIS A 40 5.71 -6.31 -7.84
N LEU A 41 4.47 -6.14 -7.37
CA LEU A 41 3.67 -4.95 -7.66
C LEU A 41 3.73 -3.99 -6.48
N VAL A 42 3.92 -2.71 -6.78
CA VAL A 42 3.88 -1.61 -5.81
C VAL A 42 2.81 -0.63 -6.26
N ASP A 43 1.93 -0.26 -5.34
CA ASP A 43 0.97 0.83 -5.55
C ASP A 43 1.67 2.16 -5.30
N VAL A 44 1.94 2.94 -6.35
CA VAL A 44 2.63 4.22 -6.22
C VAL A 44 1.74 5.33 -5.68
N THR A 45 0.42 5.13 -5.65
CA THR A 45 -0.51 6.10 -5.06
C THR A 45 -0.47 6.05 -3.53
N ALA A 46 -0.03 4.93 -2.97
CA ALA A 46 0.15 4.70 -1.53
C ALA A 46 1.59 4.95 -1.04
N VAL A 47 2.51 5.36 -1.92
CA VAL A 47 3.91 5.66 -1.56
C VAL A 47 4.05 7.15 -1.28
N ASP A 48 4.42 7.50 -0.04
CA ASP A 48 4.77 8.89 0.25
C ASP A 48 6.09 9.27 -0.42
N ARG A 49 6.15 10.49 -0.94
CA ARG A 49 7.34 11.01 -1.60
C ARG A 49 8.46 11.19 -0.56
N GLY A 50 9.65 10.65 -0.86
CA GLY A 50 10.85 10.86 -0.05
C GLY A 50 11.32 9.65 0.77
N PHE A 51 10.61 8.52 0.73
CA PHE A 51 11.11 7.28 1.34
C PHE A 51 12.21 6.61 0.50
N SER A 52 13.24 6.13 1.18
CA SER A 52 14.33 5.32 0.59
C SER A 52 13.90 3.87 0.33
N TRP A 53 12.69 3.49 0.71
CA TRP A 53 12.15 2.14 0.58
C TRP A 53 10.69 2.17 0.09
N ILE A 54 10.28 1.09 -0.54
CA ILE A 54 8.92 0.85 -1.05
C ILE A 54 8.38 -0.46 -0.50
N LYS A 55 7.06 -0.58 -0.47
CA LYS A 55 6.38 -1.80 -0.02
C LYS A 55 5.61 -2.43 -1.18
N ALA A 56 5.91 -3.68 -1.48
CA ALA A 56 5.12 -4.47 -2.41
C ALA A 56 3.76 -4.85 -1.81
N LEU A 57 2.78 -5.17 -2.66
CA LEU A 57 1.46 -5.64 -2.21
C LEU A 57 1.52 -6.90 -1.34
N CYS A 58 2.51 -7.78 -1.57
CA CYS A 58 2.75 -8.95 -0.72
C CYS A 58 3.26 -8.61 0.69
N GLY A 59 3.67 -7.36 0.92
CA GLY A 59 4.21 -6.88 2.19
C GLY A 59 5.73 -6.70 2.20
N GLU A 60 6.43 -7.19 1.18
CA GLU A 60 7.89 -7.12 1.04
C GLU A 60 8.36 -5.66 1.04
N ARG A 61 9.48 -5.38 1.73
CA ARG A 61 10.06 -4.04 1.80
C ARG A 61 11.35 -4.02 1.02
N MET A 62 11.45 -3.10 0.08
CA MET A 62 12.58 -3.05 -0.85
C MET A 62 13.17 -1.65 -0.84
N VAL A 63 14.50 -1.53 -0.82
CA VAL A 63 15.19 -0.24 -0.90
C VAL A 63 15.17 0.24 -2.34
N VAL A 64 14.76 1.50 -2.59
CA VAL A 64 14.61 2.04 -3.96
C VAL A 64 15.91 1.94 -4.77
N GLY A 65 17.06 2.16 -4.12
CA GLY A 65 18.39 2.02 -4.74
C GLY A 65 18.81 0.57 -5.05
N GLU A 66 18.11 -0.40 -4.49
CA GLU A 66 18.35 -1.84 -4.67
C GLU A 66 17.28 -2.50 -5.56
N THR A 67 16.33 -1.71 -6.07
CA THR A 67 15.27 -2.19 -6.94
C THR A 67 15.47 -1.79 -8.39
N ASP A 68 15.10 -2.69 -9.30
CA ASP A 68 14.88 -2.39 -10.70
C ASP A 68 13.39 -2.10 -10.90
N LEU A 69 13.08 -1.00 -11.59
CA LEU A 69 11.76 -0.74 -12.16
C LEU A 69 11.67 -1.47 -13.51
N LEU A 70 10.60 -2.25 -13.70
CA LEU A 70 10.37 -3.01 -14.92
C LEU A 70 9.26 -2.36 -15.75
N THR A 71 9.47 -2.30 -17.06
CA THR A 71 8.46 -1.83 -18.03
C THR A 71 7.44 -2.92 -18.36
N ASP A 72 7.84 -4.18 -18.24
CA ASP A 72 7.07 -5.35 -18.63
C ASP A 72 7.21 -6.47 -17.58
N LEU A 73 6.22 -7.36 -17.54
CA LEU A 73 6.26 -8.53 -16.67
C LEU A 73 7.34 -9.50 -17.18
N THR A 74 8.48 -9.55 -16.48
CA THR A 74 9.60 -10.43 -16.81
C THR A 74 10.02 -11.26 -15.60
N GLY A 75 10.41 -12.52 -15.84
CA GLY A 75 10.68 -13.48 -14.77
C GLY A 75 9.41 -14.02 -14.11
N MET A 76 9.55 -14.58 -12.91
CA MET A 76 8.42 -15.12 -12.15
C MET A 76 7.70 -13.99 -11.40
N PRO A 77 6.38 -13.79 -11.57
CA PRO A 77 5.65 -12.81 -10.78
C PRO A 77 5.36 -13.32 -9.38
N CYS A 78 5.25 -12.41 -8.42
CA CYS A 78 4.80 -12.73 -7.07
C CYS A 78 3.30 -13.00 -7.11
N GLU A 79 2.92 -14.26 -6.88
CA GLU A 79 1.51 -14.69 -6.88
C GLU A 79 0.65 -13.87 -5.91
N SER A 80 1.15 -13.61 -4.69
CA SER A 80 0.44 -12.80 -3.71
C SER A 80 0.20 -11.36 -4.16
N CYS A 81 1.13 -10.78 -4.93
CA CYS A 81 0.95 -9.45 -5.53
C CYS A 81 -0.16 -9.47 -6.59
N LEU A 82 -0.19 -10.51 -7.44
CA LEU A 82 -1.21 -10.65 -8.48
C LEU A 82 -2.61 -10.83 -7.90
N ILE A 83 -2.76 -11.70 -6.89
CA ILE A 83 -4.03 -11.95 -6.22
C ILE A 83 -4.57 -10.64 -5.61
N ARG A 84 -3.74 -9.90 -4.88
CA ARG A 84 -4.14 -8.63 -4.24
C ARG A 84 -4.47 -7.52 -5.23
N ALA A 85 -3.78 -7.46 -6.37
CA ALA A 85 -4.09 -6.51 -7.42
C ALA A 85 -5.45 -6.81 -8.08
N SER A 86 -5.79 -8.09 -8.27
CA SER A 86 -7.10 -8.49 -8.82
C SER A 86 -8.27 -8.26 -7.86
N ALA A 87 -8.01 -8.27 -6.55
CA ALA A 87 -9.02 -8.10 -5.52
C ALA A 87 -9.51 -6.65 -5.35
N GLY A 88 -8.95 -5.68 -6.08
CA GLY A 88 -9.25 -4.26 -5.89
C GLY A 88 -8.84 -3.82 -4.48
N THR A 89 -7.54 -3.80 -4.21
CA THR A 89 -7.04 -3.34 -2.91
C THR A 89 -7.33 -1.85 -2.76
N THR A 90 -8.38 -1.48 -2.04
CA THR A 90 -8.46 -0.18 -1.38
C THR A 90 -7.36 -0.17 -0.31
N PRO A 91 -6.34 0.69 -0.41
CA PRO A 91 -5.31 0.74 0.61
C PRO A 91 -5.95 1.26 1.90
N SER A 92 -6.24 0.36 2.84
CA SER A 92 -6.55 0.75 4.21
C SER A 92 -5.32 1.50 4.76
N ARG A 93 -5.47 2.80 5.00
CA ARG A 93 -4.51 3.61 5.76
C ARG A 93 -4.12 2.83 7.02
N PRO A 94 -2.83 2.78 7.41
CA PRO A 94 -2.48 2.43 8.78
C PRO A 94 -2.92 3.59 9.67
N GLY A 95 -4.19 3.58 10.06
CA GLY A 95 -4.86 4.65 10.80
C GLY A 95 -5.69 4.08 11.93
N GLY A 96 -5.01 3.70 13.01
CA GLY A 96 -5.56 3.55 14.35
C GLY A 96 -6.55 2.41 14.55
N ASP A 97 -6.02 1.20 14.77
CA ASP A 97 -6.62 0.23 15.68
C ASP A 97 -6.71 0.83 17.09
N ARG A 98 -7.69 1.73 17.29
CA ARG A 98 -8.28 1.91 18.61
C ARG A 98 -8.97 0.58 18.92
N PHE A 99 -8.33 -0.21 19.78
CA PHE A 99 -8.97 -1.28 20.51
C PHE A 99 -10.17 -0.69 21.26
N ASP A 100 -11.37 -0.74 20.69
CA ASP A 100 -12.58 -0.52 21.46
C ASP A 100 -12.76 -1.73 22.36
N GLY A 101 -12.60 -1.44 23.66
CA GLY A 101 -12.53 -2.37 24.75
C GLY A 101 -13.70 -3.35 24.79
N LEU A 102 -13.36 -4.63 24.76
CA LEU A 102 -14.20 -5.67 25.32
C LEU A 102 -14.20 -5.47 26.84
N HIS A 103 -15.09 -4.60 27.34
CA HIS A 103 -15.51 -4.66 28.73
C HIS A 103 -16.31 -5.96 28.93
N SER A 104 -15.57 -7.05 29.12
CA SER A 104 -16.07 -8.26 29.75
C SER A 104 -16.18 -7.94 31.25
N LEU A 105 -17.29 -7.32 31.66
CA LEU A 105 -17.68 -7.34 33.07
C LEU A 105 -18.28 -8.71 33.35
N SER A 106 -17.52 -9.51 34.09
CA SER A 106 -17.98 -10.70 34.77
C SER A 106 -19.02 -10.34 35.84
N ALA A 107 -20.10 -11.11 35.91
CA ALA A 107 -20.69 -11.65 37.15
C ALA A 107 -21.67 -12.76 36.77
#